data_AF-A0A9X3J894-F1
#
_entry.id   AF-A0A9X3J894-F1
#
_cell.length_a   1.000
_cell.length_b   1.000
_cell.length_c   1.000
_cell.angle_alpha   90.00
_cell.angle_beta   90.00
_cell.angle_gamma   90.00
#
_symmetry.space_group_name_H-M   'P 1'
#
loop_
_entity.id
_entity.type
_entity.pdbx_description
1 polymer ?
#
loop_
_entity_poly.entity_id
_entity_poly.type
_entity_poly.pdbx_seq_one_letter_code
_entity_poly.pdbx_strand_id
1 'polypeptide(L)'
;MENKLGKNPFFDVKMGTAGAFFLGAIVFAVNYSYGWQLALIAASKQAVYTFFIGGVMTKIAENLALKFLNRNQSLILAVFVPTILTSLLTYGMHSLKGTPEPFISTVPTFVFAPPGFYWWALRKRRQYEKVQQNK
;
A
#
# COMPACT_ATOMS: atom_id res chain seq x y z
N MET A 1 3.11 21.84 -4.54
CA MET A 1 4.32 21.01 -4.40
C MET A 1 4.16 19.80 -5.30
N GLU A 2 5.16 19.49 -6.12
CA GLU A 2 5.15 18.34 -7.03
C GLU A 2 6.38 17.47 -6.79
N ASN A 3 6.29 16.17 -7.10
CA ASN A 3 7.45 15.29 -7.07
C ASN A 3 8.28 15.38 -8.36
N LYS A 4 9.37 14.59 -8.45
CA LYS A 4 10.27 14.57 -9.63
C LYS A 4 9.61 14.15 -10.95
N LEU A 5 8.35 13.74 -10.94
CA LEU A 5 7.53 13.42 -12.12
C LEU A 5 6.40 14.44 -12.36
N GLY A 6 6.38 15.57 -11.65
CA GLY A 6 5.31 16.58 -11.77
C GLY A 6 3.97 16.13 -11.19
N LYS A 7 3.96 15.18 -10.25
CA LYS A 7 2.73 14.61 -9.67
C LYS A 7 2.56 15.01 -8.21
N ASN A 8 1.32 14.94 -7.72
CA ASN A 8 1.01 15.09 -6.29
C ASN A 8 1.90 14.13 -5.46
N PRO A 9 2.65 14.63 -4.46
CA PRO A 9 3.62 13.83 -3.71
C PRO A 9 3.03 13.14 -2.48
N PHE A 10 1.77 13.41 -2.11
CA PHE A 10 1.19 13.00 -0.81
C PHE A 10 0.23 11.83 -0.92
N PHE A 11 -0.59 11.78 -1.97
CA PHE A 11 -1.61 10.75 -2.10
C PHE A 11 -1.78 10.24 -3.53
N ASP A 12 -1.91 8.91 -3.69
CA ASP A 12 -2.29 8.27 -4.96
C ASP A 12 -3.71 7.72 -4.86
N VAL A 13 -4.69 8.48 -5.38
CA VAL A 13 -6.12 8.10 -5.36
C VAL A 13 -6.34 6.77 -6.07
N LYS A 14 -5.72 6.57 -7.23
CA LYS A 14 -5.94 5.36 -8.05
C LYS A 14 -5.47 4.12 -7.31
N MET A 15 -4.27 4.18 -6.72
CA MET A 15 -3.70 3.04 -6.02
C MET A 15 -4.35 2.82 -4.64
N GLY A 16 -4.75 3.89 -3.95
CA GLY A 16 -5.57 3.79 -2.74
C GLY A 16 -6.89 3.07 -3.01
N THR A 17 -7.64 3.48 -4.04
CA THR A 17 -8.91 2.84 -4.43
C THR A 17 -8.70 1.39 -4.87
N ALA A 18 -7.73 1.11 -5.73
CA ALA A 18 -7.46 -0.25 -6.19
C ALA A 18 -7.10 -1.19 -5.03
N GLY A 19 -6.25 -0.73 -4.11
CA GLY A 19 -5.90 -1.46 -2.90
C GLY A 19 -7.11 -1.70 -1.99
N ALA A 20 -7.95 -0.68 -1.80
CA ALA A 20 -9.13 -0.76 -0.94
C ALA A 20 -10.11 -1.86 -1.37
N PHE A 21 -10.42 -1.94 -2.67
CA PHE A 21 -11.27 -3.01 -3.19
C PHE A 21 -10.60 -4.38 -3.09
N PHE A 22 -9.33 -4.47 -3.48
CA PHE A 22 -8.62 -5.75 -3.47
C PHE A 22 -8.46 -6.34 -2.06
N LEU A 23 -7.93 -5.57 -1.11
CA LEU A 23 -7.73 -6.05 0.27
C LEU A 23 -9.06 -6.14 1.03
N GLY A 24 -10.00 -5.25 0.79
CA GLY A 24 -11.34 -5.34 1.38
C GLY A 24 -12.05 -6.65 1.01
N ALA A 25 -11.98 -7.04 -0.27
CA ALA A 25 -12.55 -8.32 -0.73
C ALA A 25 -11.87 -9.53 -0.09
N ILE A 26 -10.54 -9.52 0.04
CA ILE A 26 -9.80 -10.59 0.70
C ILE A 26 -10.19 -10.70 2.18
N VAL A 27 -10.20 -9.58 2.91
CA VAL A 27 -10.54 -9.59 4.34
C VAL A 27 -11.99 -10.02 4.58
N PHE A 28 -12.92 -9.66 3.67
CA PHE A 28 -14.28 -10.19 3.70
C PHE A 28 -14.28 -11.72 3.59
N ALA A 29 -13.60 -12.27 2.59
CA ALA A 29 -13.56 -13.71 2.35
C ALA A 29 -12.93 -14.47 3.54
N VAL A 30 -11.85 -13.94 4.12
CA VAL A 30 -11.17 -14.53 5.28
C VAL A 30 -12.09 -14.58 6.52
N ASN A 31 -12.92 -13.56 6.72
CA ASN A 31 -13.78 -13.47 7.91
C ASN A 31 -15.20 -14.03 7.70
N TYR A 32 -15.54 -14.52 6.50
CA TYR A 32 -16.90 -14.92 6.14
C TYR A 32 -17.46 -16.05 7.02
N SER A 33 -16.59 -16.97 7.48
CA SER A 33 -16.95 -18.08 8.36
C SER A 33 -17.48 -17.63 9.73
N TYR A 34 -17.17 -16.41 10.17
CA TYR A 34 -17.67 -15.82 11.43
C TYR A 34 -19.01 -15.07 11.24
N GLY A 35 -19.59 -15.11 10.04
CA GLY A 35 -20.84 -14.47 9.69
C GLY A 35 -20.66 -13.19 8.88
N TRP A 36 -21.59 -12.96 7.93
CA TRP A 36 -21.48 -11.89 6.93
C TRP A 36 -21.41 -10.48 7.55
N GLN A 37 -22.05 -10.25 8.70
CA GLN A 37 -22.06 -8.96 9.40
C GLN A 37 -20.66 -8.61 9.93
N LEU A 38 -20.01 -9.56 10.61
CA LEU A 38 -18.64 -9.37 11.14
C LEU A 38 -17.63 -9.27 10.00
N ALA A 39 -17.79 -10.08 8.95
CA ALA A 39 -16.96 -10.01 7.75
C ALA A 39 -17.05 -8.64 7.07
N LEU A 40 -18.26 -8.07 6.95
CA LEU A 40 -18.47 -6.75 6.35
C LEU A 40 -17.85 -5.62 7.19
N ILE A 41 -17.91 -5.70 8.52
CA ILE A 41 -17.25 -4.75 9.41
C ILE A 41 -15.72 -4.80 9.21
N ALA A 42 -15.13 -5.99 9.21
CA ALA A 42 -13.69 -6.17 8.99
C ALA A 42 -13.26 -5.68 7.60
N ALA A 43 -14.01 -6.03 6.55
CA ALA A 43 -13.76 -5.62 5.18
C ALA A 43 -13.87 -4.10 5.00
N SER A 44 -14.87 -3.46 5.62
CA SER A 44 -15.06 -2.00 5.56
C SER A 44 -13.91 -1.27 6.24
N LYS A 45 -13.49 -1.74 7.43
CA LYS A 45 -12.28 -1.23 8.10
C LYS A 45 -11.07 -1.36 7.19
N GLN A 46 -10.85 -2.54 6.60
CA GLN A 46 -9.73 -2.77 5.70
C GLN A 46 -9.77 -1.84 4.47
N ALA A 47 -10.93 -1.69 3.83
CA ALA A 47 -11.08 -0.88 2.63
C ALA A 47 -10.83 0.61 2.91
N VAL A 48 -11.46 1.17 3.95
CA VAL A 48 -11.23 2.57 4.35
C VAL A 48 -9.77 2.79 4.71
N TYR A 49 -9.18 1.87 5.48
CA TYR A 49 -7.79 1.95 5.87
C TYR A 49 -6.85 1.90 4.68
N THR A 50 -7.06 0.95 3.77
CA THR A 50 -6.22 0.75 2.59
C THR A 50 -6.36 1.91 1.61
N PHE A 51 -7.53 2.53 1.50
CA PHE A 51 -7.70 3.73 0.67
C PHE A 51 -6.75 4.84 1.12
N PHE A 52 -6.80 5.20 2.40
CA PHE A 52 -5.99 6.29 2.94
C PHE A 52 -4.52 5.90 3.09
N ILE A 53 -4.23 4.84 3.83
CA ILE A 53 -2.85 4.43 4.11
C ILE A 53 -2.19 3.86 2.87
N GLY A 54 -2.87 3.02 2.09
CA GLY A 54 -2.32 2.48 0.85
C GLY A 54 -2.02 3.58 -0.18
N GLY A 55 -2.88 4.59 -0.30
CA GLY A 55 -2.64 5.74 -1.18
C GLY A 55 -1.44 6.59 -0.74
N VAL A 56 -1.26 6.84 0.56
CA VAL A 56 -0.09 7.56 1.12
C VAL A 56 1.19 6.73 0.95
N MET A 57 1.17 5.45 1.36
CA MET A 57 2.32 4.54 1.29
C MET A 57 2.79 4.32 -0.14
N THR A 58 1.85 4.28 -1.09
CA THR A 58 2.16 4.21 -2.53
C THR A 58 2.92 5.46 -3.00
N LYS A 59 2.60 6.64 -2.47
CA LYS A 59 3.35 7.86 -2.77
C LYS A 59 4.69 7.93 -2.07
N ILE A 60 4.80 7.42 -0.85
CA ILE A 60 6.10 7.23 -0.21
C ILE A 60 6.97 6.31 -1.06
N ALA A 61 6.45 5.18 -1.55
CA ALA A 61 7.14 4.28 -2.47
C ALA A 61 7.58 4.99 -3.76
N GLU A 62 6.68 5.75 -4.40
CA GLU A 62 7.00 6.55 -5.59
C GLU A 62 8.12 7.55 -5.30
N ASN A 63 8.00 8.35 -4.24
CA ASN A 63 8.98 9.39 -3.92
C ASN A 63 10.35 8.80 -3.57
N LEU A 64 10.41 7.68 -2.84
CA LEU A 64 11.65 6.97 -2.54
C LEU A 64 12.30 6.38 -3.79
N ALA A 65 11.51 5.81 -4.70
CA ALA A 65 12.00 5.27 -5.97
C ALA A 65 12.66 6.35 -6.85
N LEU A 66 12.24 7.61 -6.68
CA LEU A 66 12.74 8.77 -7.42
C LEU A 66 13.86 9.52 -6.69
N LYS A 67 14.06 9.29 -5.39
CA LYS A 67 14.93 10.12 -4.55
C LYS A 67 16.40 9.95 -4.88
N PHE A 68 16.90 8.71 -4.95
CA PHE A 68 18.33 8.42 -5.05
C PHE A 68 18.79 8.16 -6.49
N LEU A 69 20.07 8.40 -6.76
CA LEU A 69 20.67 8.11 -8.07
C LEU A 69 20.83 6.60 -8.29
N ASN A 70 21.29 5.88 -7.27
CA ASN A 70 21.42 4.42 -7.34
C ASN A 70 20.03 3.75 -7.42
N ARG A 71 19.81 2.99 -8.48
CA ARG A 71 18.55 2.33 -8.78
C ARG A 71 18.18 1.28 -7.72
N ASN A 72 19.12 0.40 -7.37
CA ASN A 72 18.86 -0.70 -6.44
C ASN A 72 18.55 -0.16 -5.05
N GLN A 73 19.32 0.81 -4.58
CA GLN A 73 19.07 1.49 -3.29
C GLN A 73 17.68 2.13 -3.27
N SER A 74 17.30 2.83 -4.35
CA SER A 74 15.97 3.47 -4.45
C SER A 74 14.84 2.44 -4.37
N LEU A 75 14.97 1.32 -5.07
CA LEU A 75 13.94 0.27 -5.10
C LEU A 75 13.83 -0.47 -3.77
N ILE A 76 14.97 -0.80 -3.13
CA ILE A 76 14.98 -1.45 -1.81
C ILE A 76 14.23 -0.57 -0.80
N LEU A 77 14.59 0.72 -0.71
CA LEU A 77 13.93 1.63 0.23
C LEU A 77 12.45 1.84 -0.10
N ALA A 78 12.11 1.95 -1.38
CA ALA A 78 10.73 2.11 -1.84
C ALA A 78 9.84 0.90 -1.57
N VAL A 79 10.41 -0.27 -1.29
CA VAL A 79 9.65 -1.47 -0.90
C VAL A 79 9.60 -1.61 0.61
N PHE A 80 10.77 -1.63 1.27
CA PHE A 80 10.85 -1.98 2.68
C PHE A 80 10.20 -0.93 3.58
N VAL A 81 10.45 0.36 3.34
CA VAL A 81 9.91 1.44 4.17
C VAL A 81 8.37 1.42 4.19
N PRO A 82 7.67 1.50 3.04
CA PRO A 82 6.21 1.49 3.06
C PRO A 82 5.62 0.13 3.48
N THR A 83 6.30 -0.99 3.21
CA THR A 83 5.86 -2.33 3.68
C THR A 83 5.83 -2.39 5.20
N ILE A 84 6.93 -2.04 5.86
CA ILE A 84 7.02 -2.08 7.32
C ILE A 84 5.96 -1.15 7.93
N LEU A 85 5.88 0.09 7.42
CA LEU A 85 4.91 1.06 7.91
C LEU A 85 3.47 0.55 7.74
N THR A 86 3.08 0.14 6.53
CA THR A 86 1.70 -0.29 6.26
C THR A 86 1.31 -1.53 7.06
N SER A 87 2.24 -2.44 7.30
CA SER A 87 1.96 -3.64 8.08
C SER A 87 1.76 -3.34 9.56
N LEU A 88 2.63 -2.51 10.17
CA LEU A 88 2.46 -2.07 11.57
C LEU A 88 1.14 -1.33 11.77
N LEU A 89 0.84 -0.45 10.82
CA LEU A 89 -0.39 0.34 10.76
C LEU A 89 -1.63 -0.56 10.64
N THR A 90 -1.61 -1.54 9.74
CA THR A 90 -2.71 -2.50 9.56
C THR A 90 -2.91 -3.37 10.81
N TYR A 91 -1.83 -3.89 11.38
CA TYR A 91 -1.89 -4.67 12.62
C TYR A 91 -2.47 -3.85 13.77
N GLY A 92 -2.02 -2.60 13.92
CA GLY A 92 -2.55 -1.68 14.93
C GLY A 92 -4.05 -1.44 14.75
N MET A 93 -4.51 -1.21 13.51
CA MET A 93 -5.93 -1.04 13.21
C MET A 93 -6.77 -2.27 13.57
N HIS A 94 -6.30 -3.46 13.22
CA HIS A 94 -7.02 -4.69 13.52
C HIS A 94 -6.97 -5.09 14.99
N SER A 95 -5.98 -4.62 15.75
CA SER A 95 -5.88 -4.82 17.20
C SER A 95 -6.93 -4.00 17.99
N LEU A 96 -7.63 -3.07 17.33
CA LEU A 96 -8.78 -2.38 17.91
C LEU A 96 -10.03 -3.29 17.89
N LYS A 97 -10.97 -3.08 18.83
CA LYS A 97 -12.18 -3.91 18.98
C LYS A 97 -12.92 -4.13 17.64
N GLY A 98 -13.44 -5.35 17.46
CA GLY A 98 -14.30 -5.70 16.33
C GLY A 98 -13.58 -6.26 15.10
N THR A 99 -12.43 -6.91 15.30
CA THR A 99 -11.87 -7.88 14.34
C THR A 99 -11.71 -9.21 15.07
N PRO A 100 -12.33 -10.33 14.64
CA PRO A 100 -12.21 -11.61 15.31
C PRO A 100 -10.76 -12.10 15.39
N GLU A 101 -10.01 -11.97 14.30
CA GLU A 101 -8.62 -12.42 14.19
C GLU A 101 -7.68 -11.34 13.63
N PRO A 102 -7.08 -10.51 14.51
CA PRO A 102 -6.25 -9.39 14.07
C PRO A 102 -5.00 -9.78 13.29
N PHE A 103 -4.32 -10.83 13.72
CA PHE A 103 -3.09 -11.31 13.06
C PHE A 103 -3.39 -11.84 11.66
N ILE A 104 -4.38 -12.74 11.53
CA ILE A 104 -4.78 -13.34 10.26
C ILE A 104 -5.28 -12.26 9.28
N SER A 105 -6.02 -11.26 9.78
CA SER A 105 -6.47 -10.13 8.95
C SER A 105 -5.33 -9.23 8.45
N THR A 106 -4.14 -9.30 9.08
CA THR A 106 -2.94 -8.54 8.66
C THR A 106 -2.09 -9.32 7.63
N VAL A 107 -2.20 -10.66 7.59
CA VAL A 107 -1.43 -11.51 6.67
C VAL A 107 -1.56 -11.07 5.20
N PRO A 108 -2.76 -10.74 4.66
CA PRO A 108 -2.89 -10.23 3.30
C PRO A 108 -2.01 -9.01 3.03
N THR A 109 -1.94 -8.05 3.96
CA THR A 109 -1.09 -6.86 3.81
C THR A 109 0.38 -7.25 3.74
N PHE A 110 0.86 -8.13 4.63
CA PHE A 110 2.25 -8.58 4.61
C PHE A 110 2.64 -9.29 3.31
N VAL A 111 1.71 -10.08 2.75
CA VAL A 111 1.96 -10.84 1.52
C VAL A 111 1.92 -9.93 0.29
N PHE A 112 0.94 -9.04 0.19
CA PHE A 112 0.69 -8.27 -1.03
C PHE A 112 1.35 -6.89 -1.07
N ALA A 113 1.68 -6.28 0.07
CA ALA A 113 2.34 -4.97 0.10
C ALA A 113 3.74 -4.97 -0.55
N PRO A 114 4.68 -5.90 -0.22
CA PRO A 114 6.00 -5.90 -0.84
C PRO A 114 5.98 -6.01 -2.38
N PRO A 115 5.28 -6.99 -3.01
CA PRO A 115 5.25 -7.09 -4.47
C PRO A 115 4.49 -5.90 -5.10
N GLY A 116 3.43 -5.40 -4.45
CA GLY A 116 2.68 -4.23 -4.92
C GLY A 116 3.53 -2.97 -4.95
N PHE A 117 4.26 -2.68 -3.87
CA PHE A 117 5.17 -1.53 -3.81
C PHE A 117 6.36 -1.69 -4.75
N TYR A 118 6.92 -2.91 -4.89
CA TYR A 118 8.01 -3.16 -5.83
C TYR A 118 7.59 -2.87 -7.27
N TRP A 119 6.45 -3.42 -7.69
CA TRP A 119 5.91 -3.19 -9.04
C TRP A 119 5.70 -1.70 -9.31
N TRP A 120 5.08 -0.99 -8.37
CA TRP A 120 4.83 0.44 -8.51
C TRP A 120 6.14 1.24 -8.56
N ALA A 121 7.05 1.01 -7.62
CA ALA A 121 8.35 1.68 -7.56
C ALA A 121 9.16 1.47 -8.85
N LEU A 122 9.19 0.23 -9.36
CA LEU A 122 9.87 -0.11 -10.61
C LEU A 122 9.26 0.63 -11.80
N ARG A 123 7.93 0.68 -11.89
CA ARG A 123 7.22 1.43 -12.95
C ARG A 123 7.60 2.91 -12.93
N LYS A 124 7.60 3.55 -11.77
CA LYS A 124 7.92 4.98 -11.62
C LYS A 124 9.38 5.28 -11.86
N ARG A 125 10.27 4.41 -11.39
CA ARG A 125 11.69 4.51 -11.65
C ARG A 125 11.99 4.50 -13.15
N ARG A 126 11.40 3.55 -13.89
CA ARG A 126 11.54 3.48 -15.35
C ARG A 126 11.01 4.74 -16.05
N GLN A 127 9.91 5.32 -15.56
CA GLN A 127 9.40 6.60 -16.09
C GLN A 127 10.39 7.74 -15.87
N TYR A 128 10.98 7.83 -14.69
CA TYR A 128 11.97 8.85 -14.36
C TYR A 128 13.25 8.72 -15.18
N GLU A 129 13.78 7.51 -15.33
CA GLU A 129 14.98 7.26 -16.13
C GLU A 129 14.79 7.69 -17.59
N LYS A 130 13.61 7.43 -18.18
CA LYS A 130 13.26 7.92 -19.53
C LYS A 130 13.23 9.44 -19.62
N VAL A 131 12.66 10.11 -18.61
CA VAL A 131 12.61 11.58 -18.57
C VAL A 131 14.02 12.18 -18.45
N GLN A 132 14.93 11.52 -17.72
CA GLN A 132 16.32 11.98 -17.60
C GLN A 132 17.14 11.75 -18.87
N GLN A 133 16.86 10.69 -19.64
CA GLN A 133 17.54 10.41 -20.91
C GLN A 133 17.16 11.37 -22.04
N ASN A 134 15.98 11.99 -21.96
CA ASN A 134 15.46 12.93 -22.96
C ASN A 134 15.75 14.40 -22.62
N LYS A 135 16.53 14.66 -21.56
CA LYS A 135 17.00 15.99 -21.16
C LYS A 135 18.45 16.14 -21.56
#